data_AF-A0A946KQ66-F1
#
_entry.id   AF-A0A946KQ66-F1
#
_cell.length_a   1.000
_cell.length_b   1.000
_cell.length_c   1.000
_cell.angle_alpha   90.00
_cell.angle_beta   90.00
_cell.angle_gamma   90.00
#
_symmetry.space_group_name_H-M   'P 1'
#
loop_
_entity.id
_entity.type
_entity.pdbx_description
1 polymer ?
#
loop_
_entity_poly.entity_id
_entity_poly.type
_entity_poly.pdbx_seq_one_letter_code
_entity_poly.pdbx_strand_id
1 'polypeptide(L)'
;ILPEGSLQLICGSARGIIDHVETGDIVTFTGSASTGMMLKSNPRLIEKAVSFNMEADSLNCSVLGEDAVPGTAEFDLFIKEVQREMTVKAGQKCTAVRRIIVPEKLVEDVQIALGKRLSKTTIGDPSVEGVRMGSLAGNEQKIEVTEKVKQLAQTQKIVYGSLEEFEVTGADKNKGAFISPILFLNDDPFNKTDCHNVEAFGPVSTILPYKTIDEAIELARMGKGSLVCSIITNDMKIAEQFVLGAASMHGRILVLNEACSKESTGHGSPMPLLTHGGPGRAGGGEEMGGVRGIKHYLQRTAIQGHPTTITALTKQYQVGGAQNTEGPHVFRKHFEEIEIGDTVITDTHLVTLDNINEFAELSGDKFYAHMDENSLDGTIFTERVAHGYFIMSKAAGLFVDPAKGPVLLNYGIDECRFTKPVYPGMTIGVRFTAKEKISQEKREDDEFSKGIVKFLVDVYDDEGETVMLATILTMVRKLDQS
;
A
#
# COMPACT_ATOMS: atom_id res chain seq x y z
N ILE A 1 -4.81 14.67 23.47
CA ILE A 1 -3.71 15.48 24.05
C ILE A 1 -2.47 14.58 24.06
N LEU A 2 -1.33 15.04 23.55
CA LEU A 2 -0.09 14.25 23.52
C LEU A 2 0.73 14.51 24.81
N PRO A 3 1.51 13.53 25.31
CA PRO A 3 2.47 13.76 26.40
C PRO A 3 3.51 14.84 26.03
N GLU A 4 4.02 15.55 27.04
CA GLU A 4 5.11 16.52 26.86
C GLU A 4 6.32 15.88 26.17
N GLY A 5 6.95 16.60 25.23
CA GLY A 5 8.09 16.11 24.44
C GLY A 5 7.74 15.28 23.19
N SER A 6 6.49 14.83 23.05
CA SER A 6 6.05 14.00 21.90
C SER A 6 6.09 14.73 20.56
N LEU A 7 5.92 16.06 20.56
CA LEU A 7 5.96 16.90 19.37
C LEU A 7 6.68 18.21 19.70
N GLN A 8 7.69 18.53 18.89
CA GLN A 8 8.46 19.77 18.98
C GLN A 8 8.53 20.41 17.58
N LEU A 9 8.50 21.74 17.51
CA LEU A 9 8.51 22.49 16.24
C LEU A 9 9.57 23.59 16.27
N ILE A 10 10.39 23.64 15.22
CA ILE A 10 11.40 24.67 15.00
C ILE A 10 11.10 25.36 13.67
N CYS A 11 10.77 26.66 13.73
CA CYS A 11 10.54 27.49 12.56
C CYS A 11 11.77 28.36 12.29
N GLY A 12 12.50 28.07 11.21
CA GLY A 12 13.73 28.78 10.84
C GLY A 12 14.85 27.82 10.44
N SER A 13 16.10 28.27 10.58
CA SER A 13 17.27 27.43 10.29
C SER A 13 17.41 26.32 11.33
N ALA A 14 17.35 25.06 10.87
CA ALA A 14 17.63 23.85 11.66
C ALA A 14 19.11 23.40 11.59
N ARG A 15 20.02 24.26 11.13
CA ARG A 15 21.47 23.96 11.06
C ARG A 15 21.98 23.50 12.43
N GLY A 16 22.72 22.39 12.45
CA GLY A 16 23.29 21.81 13.66
C GLY A 16 22.45 20.71 14.31
N ILE A 17 21.13 20.61 14.04
CA ILE A 17 20.29 19.58 14.69
C ILE A 17 20.76 18.17 14.35
N ILE A 18 21.08 17.91 13.08
CA ILE A 18 21.54 16.59 12.63
C ILE A 18 22.91 16.23 13.24
N ASP A 19 23.70 17.21 13.69
CA ASP A 19 25.01 16.95 14.32
C ASP A 19 24.88 16.35 15.73
N HIS A 20 23.66 16.34 16.29
CA HIS A 20 23.37 15.86 17.64
C HIS A 20 22.56 14.56 17.67
N VAL A 21 22.23 13.98 16.53
CA VAL A 21 21.52 12.69 16.49
C VAL A 21 22.36 11.56 17.10
N GLU A 22 21.69 10.59 17.68
CA GLU A 22 22.25 9.41 18.34
C GLU A 22 21.70 8.12 17.73
N THR A 23 22.32 6.99 18.08
CA THR A 23 21.81 5.67 17.69
C THR A 23 20.39 5.48 18.25
N GLY A 24 19.45 5.14 17.36
CA GLY A 24 18.02 5.00 17.69
C GLY A 24 17.17 6.15 17.16
N ASP A 25 17.78 7.30 16.83
CA ASP A 25 17.09 8.36 16.10
C ASP A 25 16.82 7.96 14.65
N ILE A 26 15.82 8.62 14.05
CA ILE A 26 15.45 8.46 12.66
C ILE A 26 15.29 9.85 12.05
N VAL A 27 15.93 10.07 10.90
CA VAL A 27 15.81 11.32 10.14
C VAL A 27 15.03 11.04 8.87
N THR A 28 13.96 11.79 8.65
CA THR A 28 13.15 11.74 7.43
C THR A 28 13.21 13.11 6.77
N PHE A 29 13.68 13.16 5.53
CA PHE A 29 13.86 14.38 4.75
C PHE A 29 13.01 14.38 3.50
N THR A 30 12.31 15.50 3.25
CA THR A 30 11.63 15.81 1.99
C THR A 30 12.12 17.16 1.48
N GLY A 31 12.64 17.21 0.27
CA GLY A 31 13.14 18.45 -0.33
C GLY A 31 14.00 18.23 -1.57
N SER A 32 14.89 19.17 -1.88
CA SER A 32 15.74 19.05 -3.08
C SER A 32 16.76 17.93 -2.96
N ALA A 33 17.13 17.33 -4.10
CA ALA A 33 18.11 16.24 -4.12
C ALA A 33 19.49 16.67 -3.59
N SER A 34 19.93 17.90 -3.90
CA SER A 34 21.22 18.44 -3.45
C SER A 34 21.28 18.61 -1.93
N THR A 35 20.23 19.15 -1.32
CA THR A 35 20.13 19.27 0.13
C THR A 35 20.03 17.90 0.79
N GLY A 36 19.20 17.00 0.25
CA GLY A 36 19.07 15.64 0.77
C GLY A 36 20.40 14.88 0.78
N MET A 37 21.16 14.94 -0.32
CA MET A 37 22.50 14.32 -0.40
C MET A 37 23.49 14.94 0.60
N MET A 38 23.48 16.26 0.74
CA MET A 38 24.31 16.95 1.74
C MET A 38 24.00 16.46 3.16
N LEU A 39 22.71 16.40 3.53
CA LEU A 39 22.30 15.94 4.85
C LEU A 39 22.61 14.46 5.06
N LYS A 40 22.32 13.59 4.07
CA LYS A 40 22.62 12.16 4.09
C LYS A 40 24.10 11.86 4.28
N SER A 41 24.97 12.74 3.78
CA SER A 41 26.43 12.62 3.92
C SER A 41 26.99 13.14 5.25
N ASN A 42 26.13 13.60 6.17
CA ASN A 42 26.58 14.11 7.46
C ASN A 42 27.39 13.05 8.24
N PRO A 43 28.62 13.36 8.69
CA PRO A 43 29.48 12.41 9.40
C PRO A 43 28.82 11.76 10.61
N ARG A 44 27.95 12.51 11.31
CA ARG A 44 27.26 12.01 12.49
C ARG A 44 26.26 10.90 12.18
N LEU A 45 25.50 11.04 11.10
CA LEU A 45 24.57 10.00 10.63
C LEU A 45 25.31 8.70 10.32
N ILE A 46 26.47 8.83 9.66
CA ILE A 46 27.31 7.71 9.27
C ILE A 46 27.94 7.06 10.51
N GLU A 47 28.53 7.86 11.41
CA GLU A 47 29.15 7.39 12.65
C GLU A 47 28.15 6.60 13.52
N LYS A 48 26.92 7.12 13.66
CA LYS A 48 25.88 6.53 14.52
C LYS A 48 24.98 5.52 13.82
N ALA A 49 25.22 5.29 12.52
CA ALA A 49 24.38 4.45 11.66
C ALA A 49 22.89 4.79 11.77
N VAL A 50 22.57 6.10 11.83
CA VAL A 50 21.19 6.60 11.94
C VAL A 50 20.46 6.36 10.63
N SER A 51 19.22 5.87 10.73
CA SER A 51 18.37 5.69 9.56
C SER A 51 18.00 7.04 8.95
N PHE A 52 18.28 7.22 7.66
CA PHE A 52 17.97 8.44 6.92
C PHE A 52 17.05 8.11 5.74
N ASN A 53 15.77 8.46 5.86
CA ASN A 53 14.81 8.39 4.76
C ASN A 53 14.87 9.68 3.94
N MET A 54 14.94 9.54 2.61
CA MET A 54 15.06 10.68 1.68
C MET A 54 13.98 10.59 0.61
N GLU A 55 13.12 11.59 0.55
CA GLU A 55 12.27 11.93 -0.58
C GLU A 55 12.84 13.18 -1.26
N ALA A 56 13.12 13.06 -2.55
CA ALA A 56 13.76 14.13 -3.33
C ALA A 56 13.00 14.44 -4.64
N ASP A 57 13.54 15.37 -5.42
CA ASP A 57 13.09 15.75 -6.76
C ASP A 57 12.71 14.53 -7.62
N SER A 58 11.69 14.64 -8.48
CA SER A 58 11.18 13.51 -9.26
C SER A 58 10.58 13.94 -10.59
N LEU A 59 11.10 13.38 -11.68
CA LEU A 59 10.55 13.59 -13.03
C LEU A 59 9.47 12.56 -13.35
N ASN A 60 8.35 12.64 -12.65
CA ASN A 60 7.21 11.76 -12.85
C ASN A 60 6.69 11.82 -14.29
N CYS A 61 6.21 10.70 -14.81
CA CYS A 61 5.66 10.64 -16.16
C CYS A 61 4.20 10.18 -16.21
N SER A 62 3.51 10.60 -17.27
CA SER A 62 2.22 10.06 -17.67
C SER A 62 2.33 9.54 -19.09
N VAL A 63 1.94 8.29 -19.31
CA VAL A 63 2.08 7.57 -20.58
C VAL A 63 0.71 7.34 -21.19
N LEU A 64 0.56 7.68 -22.47
CA LEU A 64 -0.63 7.37 -23.25
C LEU A 64 -0.42 6.04 -23.99
N GLY A 65 -1.32 5.07 -23.83
CA GLY A 65 -1.30 3.82 -24.59
C GLY A 65 -1.64 4.05 -26.07
N GLU A 66 -1.16 3.16 -26.95
CA GLU A 66 -1.39 3.28 -28.39
C GLU A 66 -2.85 3.12 -28.82
N ASP A 67 -3.66 2.48 -27.98
CA ASP A 67 -5.11 2.28 -28.13
C ASP A 67 -5.93 3.51 -27.74
N ALA A 68 -5.37 4.39 -26.91
CA ALA A 68 -6.01 5.59 -26.39
C ALA A 68 -5.92 6.75 -27.40
N VAL A 69 -6.70 6.67 -28.48
CA VAL A 69 -6.75 7.65 -29.58
C VAL A 69 -7.87 8.68 -29.39
N PRO A 70 -7.84 9.85 -30.07
CA PRO A 70 -8.95 10.81 -30.02
C PRO A 70 -10.32 10.16 -30.26
N GLY A 71 -11.29 10.48 -29.39
CA GLY A 71 -12.63 9.88 -29.39
C GLY A 71 -12.80 8.67 -28.46
N THR A 72 -11.71 8.15 -27.88
CA THR A 72 -11.77 7.19 -26.78
C THR A 72 -11.90 7.88 -25.43
N ALA A 73 -12.45 7.18 -24.44
CA ALA A 73 -12.51 7.68 -23.07
C ALA A 73 -11.11 7.89 -22.49
N GLU A 74 -10.17 6.98 -22.80
CA GLU A 74 -8.79 7.00 -22.34
C GLU A 74 -8.04 8.24 -22.80
N PHE A 75 -8.22 8.67 -24.05
CA PHE A 75 -7.60 9.91 -24.54
C PHE A 75 -8.11 11.13 -23.75
N ASP A 76 -9.43 11.24 -23.55
CA ASP A 76 -10.02 12.34 -22.77
C ASP A 76 -9.56 12.32 -21.30
N LEU A 77 -9.44 11.13 -20.71
CA LEU A 77 -8.90 10.93 -19.37
C LEU A 77 -7.44 11.36 -19.27
N PHE A 78 -6.60 10.99 -20.24
CA PHE A 78 -5.20 11.38 -20.29
C PHE A 78 -5.03 12.90 -20.31
N ILE A 79 -5.73 13.59 -21.22
CA ILE A 79 -5.67 15.06 -21.33
C ILE A 79 -6.15 15.72 -20.04
N LYS A 80 -7.21 15.17 -19.42
CA LYS A 80 -7.74 15.67 -18.13
C LYS A 80 -6.74 15.48 -16.99
N GLU A 81 -6.12 14.31 -16.89
CA GLU A 81 -5.19 13.95 -15.83
C GLU A 81 -3.93 14.82 -15.91
N VAL A 82 -3.32 14.90 -17.09
CA VAL A 82 -2.11 15.71 -17.32
C VAL A 82 -2.36 17.18 -17.00
N GLN A 83 -3.45 17.76 -17.51
CA GLN A 83 -3.80 19.15 -17.19
C GLN A 83 -4.01 19.38 -15.69
N ARG A 84 -4.70 18.46 -15.00
CA ARG A 84 -4.92 18.55 -13.55
C ARG A 84 -3.59 18.52 -12.81
N GLU A 85 -2.69 17.60 -13.15
CA GLU A 85 -1.42 17.43 -12.45
C GLU A 85 -0.45 18.60 -12.67
N MET A 86 -0.49 19.22 -13.86
CA MET A 86 0.26 20.45 -14.12
C MET A 86 -0.26 21.64 -13.31
N THR A 87 -1.57 21.70 -12.99
CA THR A 87 -2.21 22.94 -12.50
C THR A 87 -2.56 22.91 -11.02
N VAL A 88 -2.82 21.75 -10.43
CA VAL A 88 -3.08 21.62 -8.99
C VAL A 88 -1.87 22.11 -8.19
N LYS A 89 -2.11 23.05 -7.27
CA LYS A 89 -1.07 23.75 -6.49
C LYS A 89 0.02 24.40 -7.37
N ALA A 90 -0.36 24.84 -8.58
CA ALA A 90 0.58 25.37 -9.58
C ALA A 90 1.75 24.41 -9.86
N GLY A 91 1.47 23.09 -9.87
CA GLY A 91 2.47 22.06 -10.13
C GLY A 91 3.51 21.85 -9.01
N GLN A 92 3.33 22.48 -7.84
CA GLN A 92 4.21 22.34 -6.67
C GLN A 92 3.85 21.10 -5.85
N LYS A 93 3.83 19.94 -6.51
CA LYS A 93 3.71 18.63 -5.88
C LYS A 93 4.90 17.79 -6.33
N CYS A 94 5.53 17.08 -5.41
CA CYS A 94 6.57 16.09 -5.71
C CYS A 94 6.06 14.99 -6.66
N THR A 95 4.75 14.74 -6.68
CA THR A 95 4.04 13.79 -7.54
C THR A 95 3.45 14.40 -8.82
N ALA A 96 3.71 15.67 -9.14
CA ALA A 96 3.16 16.27 -10.37
C ALA A 96 3.80 15.64 -11.62
N VAL A 97 3.01 15.51 -12.70
CA VAL A 97 3.52 15.05 -14.00
C VAL A 97 4.50 16.07 -14.56
N ARG A 98 5.70 15.61 -14.95
CA ARG A 98 6.77 16.43 -15.57
C ARG A 98 7.02 16.02 -17.02
N ARG A 99 6.80 14.75 -17.34
CA ARG A 99 7.04 14.15 -18.66
C ARG A 99 5.77 13.46 -19.17
N ILE A 100 5.38 13.76 -20.39
CA ILE A 100 4.15 13.29 -21.03
C ILE A 100 4.58 12.43 -22.21
N ILE A 101 4.53 11.11 -22.06
CA ILE A 101 5.07 10.16 -23.04
C ILE A 101 3.90 9.65 -23.90
N VAL A 102 3.96 9.90 -25.21
CA VAL A 102 2.83 9.66 -26.13
C VAL A 102 3.29 8.97 -27.41
N PRO A 103 2.43 8.16 -28.06
CA PRO A 103 2.75 7.61 -29.38
C PRO A 103 3.08 8.73 -30.36
N GLU A 104 4.12 8.56 -31.18
CA GLU A 104 4.59 9.60 -32.11
C GLU A 104 3.47 10.12 -33.03
N LYS A 105 2.56 9.23 -33.43
CA LYS A 105 1.40 9.52 -34.27
C LYS A 105 0.32 10.38 -33.59
N LEU A 106 0.34 10.51 -32.26
CA LEU A 106 -0.65 11.24 -31.46
C LEU A 106 -0.10 12.54 -30.85
N VAL A 107 1.15 12.92 -31.14
CA VAL A 107 1.78 14.12 -30.57
C VAL A 107 0.98 15.38 -30.87
N GLU A 108 0.55 15.57 -32.12
CA GLU A 108 -0.21 16.75 -32.53
C GLU A 108 -1.58 16.79 -31.85
N ASP A 109 -2.31 15.67 -31.83
CA ASP A 109 -3.60 15.56 -31.16
C ASP A 109 -3.51 15.92 -29.67
N VAL A 110 -2.51 15.36 -28.98
CA VAL A 110 -2.26 15.63 -27.55
C VAL A 110 -1.89 17.09 -27.34
N GLN A 111 -1.00 17.65 -28.17
CA GLN A 111 -0.58 19.04 -28.06
C GLN A 111 -1.78 20.00 -28.20
N ILE A 112 -2.64 19.78 -29.20
CA ILE A 112 -3.83 20.60 -29.43
C ILE A 112 -4.84 20.45 -28.29
N ALA A 113 -5.16 19.21 -27.89
CA ALA A 113 -6.14 18.94 -26.86
C ALA A 113 -5.70 19.46 -25.48
N LEU A 114 -4.43 19.24 -25.12
CA LEU A 114 -3.86 19.71 -23.87
C LEU A 114 -3.73 21.24 -23.85
N GLY A 115 -3.27 21.87 -24.93
CA GLY A 115 -3.23 23.33 -25.05
C GLY A 115 -4.60 23.98 -24.88
N LYS A 116 -5.63 23.44 -25.55
CA LYS A 116 -7.03 23.89 -25.41
C LYS A 116 -7.58 23.70 -24.01
N ARG A 117 -7.13 22.68 -23.28
CA ARG A 117 -7.55 22.45 -21.90
C ARG A 117 -6.83 23.38 -20.93
N LEU A 118 -5.52 23.56 -21.11
CA LEU A 118 -4.71 24.48 -20.31
C LEU A 118 -5.17 25.93 -20.47
N SER A 119 -5.61 26.35 -21.68
CA SER A 119 -6.10 27.71 -21.94
C SER A 119 -7.36 28.09 -21.15
N LYS A 120 -8.06 27.09 -20.59
CA LYS A 120 -9.23 27.28 -19.72
C LYS A 120 -8.84 27.41 -18.24
N THR A 121 -7.55 27.32 -17.90
CA THR A 121 -7.06 27.43 -16.52
C THR A 121 -6.85 28.90 -16.18
N THR A 122 -7.85 29.53 -15.57
CA THR A 122 -7.74 30.91 -15.09
C THR A 122 -6.72 31.00 -13.94
N ILE A 123 -5.70 31.84 -14.13
CA ILE A 123 -4.64 32.13 -13.15
C ILE A 123 -5.04 33.39 -12.38
N GLY A 124 -4.91 33.40 -11.06
CA GLY A 124 -5.32 34.58 -10.29
C GLY A 124 -5.26 34.44 -8.79
N ASP A 125 -5.80 35.45 -8.12
CA ASP A 125 -6.05 35.44 -6.69
C ASP A 125 -7.04 34.31 -6.33
N PRO A 126 -6.70 33.36 -5.45
CA PRO A 126 -7.59 32.26 -5.08
C PRO A 126 -8.90 32.71 -4.41
N SER A 127 -9.00 33.96 -3.95
CA SER A 127 -10.24 34.53 -3.40
C SER A 127 -11.25 34.96 -4.48
N VAL A 128 -10.83 35.06 -5.75
CA VAL A 128 -11.70 35.47 -6.85
C VAL A 128 -12.39 34.28 -7.50
N GLU A 129 -13.71 34.38 -7.65
CA GLU A 129 -14.51 33.35 -8.31
C GLU A 129 -14.03 33.09 -9.74
N GLY A 130 -14.01 31.82 -10.13
CA GLY A 130 -13.58 31.41 -11.48
C GLY A 130 -12.06 31.18 -11.61
N VAL A 131 -11.24 31.62 -10.66
CA VAL A 131 -9.82 31.25 -10.61
C VAL A 131 -9.68 29.73 -10.41
N ARG A 132 -8.72 29.12 -11.11
CA ARG A 132 -8.45 27.67 -11.10
C ARG A 132 -7.02 27.32 -10.72
N MET A 133 -6.08 28.25 -10.87
CA MET A 133 -4.70 28.09 -10.45
C MET A 133 -4.20 29.36 -9.73
N GLY A 134 -3.65 29.19 -8.52
CA GLY A 134 -3.05 30.27 -7.74
C GLY A 134 -1.58 30.54 -8.13
N SER A 135 -0.86 31.23 -7.25
CA SER A 135 0.58 31.48 -7.42
C SER A 135 1.44 30.31 -6.96
N LEU A 136 2.74 30.38 -7.28
CA LEU A 136 3.77 29.63 -6.57
C LEU A 136 3.86 30.11 -5.11
N ALA A 137 4.60 29.37 -4.28
CA ALA A 137 4.72 29.62 -2.84
C ALA A 137 5.43 30.96 -2.51
N GLY A 138 6.29 31.44 -3.40
CA GLY A 138 7.01 32.70 -3.21
C GLY A 138 7.81 33.12 -4.44
N ASN A 139 8.36 34.34 -4.40
CA ASN A 139 9.13 34.89 -5.52
C ASN A 139 10.47 34.17 -5.76
N GLU A 140 11.11 33.64 -4.71
CA GLU A 140 12.29 32.79 -4.85
C GLU A 140 11.98 31.55 -5.69
N GLN A 141 10.86 30.86 -5.39
CA GLN A 141 10.39 29.73 -6.20
C GLN A 141 10.10 30.13 -7.66
N LYS A 142 9.52 31.32 -7.88
CA LYS A 142 9.27 31.83 -9.24
C LYS A 142 10.57 32.04 -10.02
N ILE A 143 11.61 32.57 -9.37
CA ILE A 143 12.94 32.74 -9.97
C ILE A 143 13.52 31.39 -10.36
N GLU A 144 13.55 30.43 -9.43
CA GLU A 144 14.07 29.08 -9.69
C GLU A 144 13.33 28.37 -10.84
N VAL A 145 11.99 28.39 -10.83
CA VAL A 145 11.20 27.78 -11.92
C VAL A 145 11.49 28.47 -13.25
N THR A 146 11.61 29.80 -13.26
CA THR A 146 11.93 30.57 -14.48
C THR A 146 13.31 30.19 -15.04
N GLU A 147 14.31 30.02 -14.18
CA GLU A 147 15.65 29.57 -14.59
C GLU A 147 15.62 28.16 -15.19
N LYS A 148 14.87 27.23 -14.57
CA LYS A 148 14.72 25.87 -15.09
C LYS A 148 13.97 25.84 -16.42
N VAL A 149 12.94 26.66 -16.59
CA VAL A 149 12.25 26.83 -17.89
C VAL A 149 13.21 27.36 -18.96
N LYS A 150 14.04 28.36 -18.64
CA LYS A 150 15.06 28.88 -19.57
C LYS A 150 16.10 27.83 -19.94
N GLN A 151 16.52 27.01 -18.98
CA GLN A 151 17.43 25.89 -19.22
C GLN A 151 16.80 24.85 -20.15
N LEU A 152 15.58 24.39 -19.86
CA LEU A 152 14.84 23.45 -20.70
C LEU A 152 14.65 24.01 -22.13
N ALA A 153 14.33 25.29 -22.28
CA ALA A 153 14.12 25.92 -23.59
C ALA A 153 15.34 25.93 -24.53
N GLN A 154 16.54 25.59 -24.04
CA GLN A 154 17.73 25.44 -24.88
C GLN A 154 17.67 24.20 -25.78
N THR A 155 16.93 23.17 -25.38
CA THR A 155 16.90 21.87 -26.07
C THR A 155 15.50 21.42 -26.48
N GLN A 156 14.45 22.14 -26.12
CA GLN A 156 13.06 21.78 -26.42
C GLN A 156 12.22 23.04 -26.65
N LYS A 157 11.14 22.89 -27.41
CA LYS A 157 10.31 24.01 -27.86
C LYS A 157 9.10 24.19 -26.95
N ILE A 158 8.82 25.42 -26.51
CA ILE A 158 7.54 25.75 -25.86
C ILE A 158 6.44 25.67 -26.92
N VAL A 159 5.44 24.81 -26.69
CA VAL A 159 4.28 24.61 -27.57
C VAL A 159 2.99 25.17 -26.96
N TYR A 160 2.98 25.46 -25.66
CA TYR A 160 1.92 26.21 -24.99
C TYR A 160 2.48 26.99 -23.79
N GLY A 161 1.90 28.16 -23.54
CA GLY A 161 2.26 29.04 -22.42
C GLY A 161 3.39 30.00 -22.73
N SER A 162 3.67 30.90 -21.79
CA SER A 162 4.71 31.93 -21.90
C SER A 162 5.11 32.42 -20.51
N LEU A 163 6.40 32.72 -20.33
CA LEU A 163 6.92 33.29 -19.09
C LEU A 163 6.48 34.75 -18.90
N GLU A 164 6.19 35.44 -20.00
CA GLU A 164 5.92 36.88 -20.01
C GLU A 164 4.51 37.22 -20.48
N GLU A 165 3.87 36.39 -21.31
CA GLU A 165 2.58 36.70 -21.93
C GLU A 165 1.49 35.81 -21.32
N PHE A 166 0.88 36.29 -20.23
CA PHE A 166 -0.26 35.64 -19.58
C PHE A 166 -0.98 36.63 -18.67
N GLU A 167 -2.28 36.43 -18.51
CA GLU A 167 -3.14 37.26 -17.68
C GLU A 167 -3.28 36.69 -16.26
N VAL A 168 -3.45 37.59 -15.28
CA VAL A 168 -3.70 37.26 -13.89
C VAL A 168 -4.99 37.95 -13.46
N THR A 169 -5.96 37.16 -13.02
CA THR A 169 -7.27 37.66 -12.58
C THR A 169 -7.22 38.05 -11.12
N GLY A 170 -7.67 39.26 -10.78
CA GLY A 170 -7.82 39.69 -9.39
C GLY A 170 -6.53 40.02 -8.65
N ALA A 171 -5.36 39.98 -9.30
CA ALA A 171 -4.07 40.30 -8.68
C ALA A 171 -3.10 40.97 -9.67
N ASP A 172 -2.06 41.60 -9.13
CA ASP A 172 -0.95 42.16 -9.91
C ASP A 172 0.09 41.07 -10.20
N LYS A 173 0.20 40.71 -11.48
CA LYS A 173 1.15 39.73 -12.01
C LYS A 173 2.61 39.99 -11.61
N ASN A 174 3.01 41.26 -11.49
CA ASN A 174 4.39 41.64 -11.20
C ASN A 174 4.70 41.62 -9.70
N LYS A 175 3.68 41.70 -8.85
CA LYS A 175 3.84 41.60 -7.39
C LYS A 175 3.71 40.16 -6.89
N GLY A 176 2.90 39.35 -7.54
CA GLY A 176 2.68 37.95 -7.17
C GLY A 176 3.64 36.96 -7.83
N ALA A 177 3.81 35.81 -7.18
CA ALA A 177 4.61 34.69 -7.67
C ALA A 177 3.86 33.85 -8.74
N PHE A 178 3.17 34.51 -9.68
CA PHE A 178 2.41 33.83 -10.73
C PHE A 178 3.30 33.37 -11.88
N ILE A 179 2.94 32.23 -12.48
CA ILE A 179 3.55 31.69 -13.68
C ILE A 179 2.47 30.99 -14.53
N SER A 180 2.56 31.12 -15.85
CA SER A 180 1.70 30.39 -16.79
C SER A 180 2.06 28.90 -16.81
N PRO A 181 1.12 27.97 -17.05
CA PRO A 181 1.48 26.60 -17.38
C PRO A 181 2.34 26.57 -18.65
N ILE A 182 3.52 25.97 -18.58
CA ILE A 182 4.46 25.85 -19.71
C ILE A 182 4.48 24.40 -20.18
N LEU A 183 4.15 24.19 -21.46
CA LEU A 183 4.22 22.89 -22.10
C LEU A 183 5.31 22.92 -23.17
N PHE A 184 6.28 22.04 -23.04
CA PHE A 184 7.31 21.82 -24.04
C PHE A 184 6.98 20.62 -24.94
N LEU A 185 7.55 20.62 -26.14
CA LEU A 185 7.72 19.44 -26.98
C LEU A 185 9.21 19.17 -27.15
N ASN A 186 9.62 17.95 -26.85
CA ASN A 186 10.92 17.41 -27.20
C ASN A 186 10.73 16.39 -28.33
N ASP A 187 11.17 16.75 -29.52
CA ASP A 187 11.06 15.96 -30.76
C ASP A 187 12.14 14.86 -30.87
N ASP A 188 13.14 14.84 -29.98
CA ASP A 188 14.22 13.85 -29.97
C ASP A 188 14.62 13.47 -28.52
N PRO A 189 13.70 12.81 -27.78
CA PRO A 189 13.82 12.66 -26.32
C PRO A 189 14.93 11.71 -25.87
N PHE A 190 15.49 10.90 -26.77
CA PHE A 190 16.63 10.03 -26.47
C PHE A 190 17.97 10.77 -26.50
N ASN A 191 18.11 11.79 -27.36
CA ASN A 191 19.34 12.57 -27.48
C ASN A 191 19.28 13.93 -26.74
N LYS A 192 18.12 14.59 -26.74
CA LYS A 192 17.89 15.88 -26.06
C LYS A 192 17.44 15.63 -24.62
N THR A 193 18.39 15.29 -23.76
CA THR A 193 18.08 14.66 -22.46
C THR A 193 17.79 15.62 -21.30
N ASP A 194 17.73 16.94 -21.49
CA ASP A 194 17.46 17.88 -20.39
C ASP A 194 16.13 17.61 -19.68
N CYS A 195 15.10 17.22 -20.44
CA CYS A 195 13.80 16.83 -19.90
C CYS A 195 13.84 15.59 -18.97
N HIS A 196 14.96 14.85 -18.96
CA HIS A 196 15.22 13.72 -18.08
C HIS A 196 16.15 14.07 -16.91
N ASN A 197 16.66 15.30 -16.86
CA ASN A 197 17.67 15.74 -15.88
C ASN A 197 17.27 16.99 -15.08
N VAL A 198 16.41 17.85 -15.64
CA VAL A 198 16.07 19.15 -15.07
C VAL A 198 14.60 19.14 -14.67
N GLU A 199 14.33 19.30 -13.39
CA GLU A 199 12.98 19.55 -12.89
C GLU A 199 12.74 21.06 -12.71
N ALA A 200 11.64 21.54 -13.29
CA ALA A 200 11.07 22.84 -12.97
C ALA A 200 9.89 22.61 -12.01
N PHE A 201 10.08 22.93 -10.72
CA PHE A 201 9.09 22.66 -9.66
C PHE A 201 7.92 23.67 -9.67
N GLY A 202 7.13 23.60 -10.74
CA GLY A 202 6.00 24.49 -11.05
C GLY A 202 5.10 23.86 -12.11
N PRO A 203 4.24 24.63 -12.80
CA PRO A 203 3.29 24.08 -13.77
C PRO A 203 3.96 23.85 -15.14
N VAL A 204 5.02 23.03 -15.18
CA VAL A 204 5.87 22.80 -16.35
C VAL A 204 5.90 21.31 -16.69
N SER A 205 5.72 20.97 -17.97
CA SER A 205 5.84 19.59 -18.47
C SER A 205 6.34 19.54 -19.91
N THR A 206 6.88 18.38 -20.30
CA THR A 206 7.38 18.14 -21.66
C THR A 206 6.70 16.93 -22.30
N ILE A 207 6.20 17.08 -23.53
CA ILE A 207 5.73 15.98 -24.39
C ILE A 207 6.92 15.27 -25.04
N LEU A 208 6.94 13.94 -24.96
CA LEU A 208 7.96 13.04 -25.47
C LEU A 208 7.31 11.98 -26.38
N PRO A 209 7.64 11.91 -27.68
CA PRO A 209 7.15 10.87 -28.57
C PRO A 209 7.82 9.51 -28.30
N TYR A 210 7.09 8.42 -28.53
CA TYR A 210 7.62 7.05 -28.60
C TYR A 210 7.01 6.28 -29.78
N LYS A 211 7.71 5.25 -30.27
CA LYS A 211 7.27 4.39 -31.38
C LYS A 211 6.75 3.03 -30.95
N THR A 212 7.30 2.52 -29.86
CA THR A 212 6.91 1.24 -29.27
C THR A 212 6.76 1.37 -27.77
N ILE A 213 5.98 0.49 -27.16
CA ILE A 213 5.84 0.47 -25.70
C ILE A 213 7.18 0.25 -24.97
N ASP A 214 8.15 -0.44 -25.58
CA ASP A 214 9.50 -0.59 -25.04
C ASP A 214 10.25 0.75 -25.00
N GLU A 215 10.10 1.58 -26.03
CA GLU A 215 10.61 2.97 -26.00
C GLU A 215 9.90 3.80 -24.92
N ALA A 216 8.59 3.63 -24.71
CA ALA A 216 7.88 4.33 -23.64
C ALA A 216 8.39 3.93 -22.24
N ILE A 217 8.69 2.63 -22.05
CA ILE A 217 9.31 2.10 -20.84
C ILE A 217 10.71 2.71 -20.66
N GLU A 218 11.53 2.72 -21.70
CA GLU A 218 12.88 3.29 -21.64
C GLU A 218 12.82 4.78 -21.27
N LEU A 219 11.98 5.56 -21.96
CA LEU A 219 11.76 6.97 -21.66
C LEU A 219 11.30 7.16 -20.22
N ALA A 220 10.34 6.37 -19.72
CA ALA A 220 9.91 6.45 -18.33
C ALA A 220 11.10 6.25 -17.36
N ARG A 221 11.96 5.26 -17.63
CA ARG A 221 13.17 4.95 -16.84
C ARG A 221 14.26 6.01 -16.92
N MET A 222 14.35 6.77 -18.02
CA MET A 222 15.34 7.86 -18.18
C MET A 222 15.18 8.98 -17.14
N GLY A 223 14.06 9.03 -16.40
CA GLY A 223 13.88 9.88 -15.22
C GLY A 223 14.81 9.52 -14.03
N LYS A 224 15.56 8.42 -14.13
CA LYS A 224 16.55 7.94 -13.14
C LYS A 224 15.95 7.61 -11.77
N GLY A 225 14.69 7.15 -11.78
CA GLY A 225 13.93 6.78 -10.60
C GLY A 225 12.97 7.91 -10.22
N SER A 226 11.69 7.58 -10.07
CA SER A 226 10.63 8.56 -9.86
C SER A 226 9.66 8.10 -8.78
N LEU A 227 8.99 9.05 -8.13
CA LEU A 227 7.99 8.77 -7.10
C LEU A 227 6.78 8.05 -7.70
N VAL A 228 6.31 8.54 -8.85
CA VAL A 228 5.11 7.99 -9.49
C VAL A 228 5.19 8.06 -11.02
N CYS A 229 4.56 7.12 -11.70
CA CYS A 229 4.09 7.33 -13.06
C CYS A 229 2.62 6.91 -13.23
N SER A 230 2.07 7.24 -14.39
CA SER A 230 0.77 6.71 -14.85
C SER A 230 0.85 6.17 -16.25
N ILE A 231 0.00 5.19 -16.56
CA ILE A 231 -0.31 4.78 -17.93
C ILE A 231 -1.82 4.80 -18.12
N ILE A 232 -2.26 5.40 -19.23
CA ILE A 232 -3.66 5.54 -19.59
C ILE A 232 -3.92 4.69 -20.83
N THR A 233 -4.62 3.57 -20.68
CA THR A 233 -4.88 2.56 -21.73
C THR A 233 -6.06 1.68 -21.32
N ASN A 234 -6.82 1.19 -22.29
CA ASN A 234 -7.85 0.17 -22.08
C ASN A 234 -7.34 -1.24 -22.44
N ASP A 235 -6.16 -1.35 -23.07
CA ASP A 235 -5.52 -2.63 -23.40
C ASP A 235 -4.70 -3.16 -22.22
N MET A 236 -5.13 -4.31 -21.69
CA MET A 236 -4.48 -4.96 -20.55
C MET A 236 -3.06 -5.45 -20.86
N LYS A 237 -2.74 -5.79 -22.12
CA LYS A 237 -1.38 -6.21 -22.49
C LYS A 237 -0.42 -5.03 -22.49
N ILE A 238 -0.86 -3.87 -22.95
CA ILE A 238 -0.08 -2.62 -22.88
C ILE A 238 0.16 -2.25 -21.41
N ALA A 239 -0.88 -2.31 -20.58
CA ALA A 239 -0.75 -2.06 -19.15
C ALA A 239 0.23 -3.02 -18.46
N GLU A 240 0.10 -4.33 -18.71
CA GLU A 240 0.99 -5.36 -18.15
C GLU A 240 2.44 -5.13 -18.56
N GLN A 241 2.71 -4.99 -19.86
CA GLN A 241 4.06 -4.80 -20.38
C GLN A 241 4.71 -3.54 -19.81
N PHE A 242 3.97 -2.42 -19.80
CA PHE A 242 4.49 -1.18 -19.23
C PHE A 242 4.76 -1.28 -17.73
N VAL A 243 3.82 -1.82 -16.95
CA VAL A 243 3.97 -1.95 -15.49
C VAL A 243 5.19 -2.82 -15.16
N LEU A 244 5.33 -3.98 -15.79
CA LEU A 244 6.47 -4.87 -15.56
C LEU A 244 7.81 -4.23 -15.97
N GLY A 245 7.85 -3.46 -17.06
CA GLY A 245 9.06 -2.78 -17.52
C GLY A 245 9.46 -1.54 -16.69
N ALA A 246 8.47 -0.81 -16.17
CA ALA A 246 8.67 0.49 -15.51
C ALA A 246 8.71 0.42 -13.97
N ALA A 247 8.08 -0.56 -13.33
CA ALA A 247 7.89 -0.59 -11.87
C ALA A 247 9.20 -0.56 -11.06
N SER A 248 10.29 -1.14 -11.57
CA SER A 248 11.60 -1.08 -10.90
C SER A 248 12.18 0.33 -10.76
N MET A 249 11.62 1.32 -11.48
CA MET A 249 12.05 2.72 -11.45
C MET A 249 10.98 3.67 -10.89
N HIS A 250 9.86 3.16 -10.39
CA HIS A 250 8.75 3.98 -9.88
C HIS A 250 8.19 3.40 -8.58
N GLY A 251 8.08 4.18 -7.51
CA GLY A 251 7.49 3.68 -6.26
C GLY A 251 5.97 3.48 -6.34
N ARG A 252 5.31 4.12 -7.30
CA ARG A 252 3.88 3.94 -7.59
C ARG A 252 3.60 4.05 -9.08
N ILE A 253 2.71 3.19 -9.59
CA ILE A 253 2.16 3.30 -10.95
C ILE A 253 0.63 3.37 -10.85
N LEU A 254 0.03 4.38 -11.50
CA LEU A 254 -1.41 4.44 -11.71
C LEU A 254 -1.74 3.95 -13.13
N VAL A 255 -2.42 2.80 -13.23
CA VAL A 255 -3.05 2.36 -14.49
C VAL A 255 -4.46 2.95 -14.50
N LEU A 256 -4.75 3.81 -15.47
CA LEU A 256 -6.02 4.54 -15.56
C LEU A 256 -6.75 4.21 -16.86
N ASN A 257 -8.05 3.91 -16.75
CA ASN A 257 -8.97 3.69 -17.86
C ASN A 257 -10.37 4.17 -17.47
N GLU A 258 -11.35 4.02 -18.36
CA GLU A 258 -12.74 4.41 -18.08
C GLU A 258 -13.27 3.83 -16.76
N ALA A 259 -13.03 2.53 -16.50
CA ALA A 259 -13.52 1.84 -15.31
C ALA A 259 -12.88 2.37 -14.02
N CYS A 260 -11.56 2.56 -13.99
CA CYS A 260 -10.83 3.09 -12.84
C CYS A 260 -11.18 4.56 -12.55
N SER A 261 -11.45 5.36 -13.60
CA SER A 261 -11.58 6.82 -13.48
C SER A 261 -12.69 7.31 -12.55
N LYS A 262 -13.72 6.49 -12.30
CA LYS A 262 -14.90 6.86 -11.50
C LYS A 262 -14.56 7.09 -10.02
N GLU A 263 -13.62 6.32 -9.49
CA GLU A 263 -13.22 6.34 -8.08
C GLU A 263 -11.71 6.55 -7.90
N SER A 264 -10.99 6.82 -9.00
CA SER A 264 -9.56 7.10 -8.95
C SER A 264 -9.27 8.35 -8.12
N THR A 265 -8.33 8.22 -7.20
CA THR A 265 -7.82 9.33 -6.39
C THR A 265 -6.86 10.23 -7.17
N GLY A 266 -6.44 9.78 -8.36
CA GLY A 266 -5.57 10.53 -9.26
C GLY A 266 -4.08 10.27 -9.08
N HIS A 267 -3.30 10.72 -10.06
CA HIS A 267 -1.85 10.56 -10.10
C HIS A 267 -1.16 11.22 -8.89
N GLY A 268 -1.50 12.47 -8.59
CA GLY A 268 -0.79 13.25 -7.58
C GLY A 268 -1.38 13.23 -6.18
N SER A 269 -2.17 12.21 -5.83
CA SER A 269 -2.75 12.02 -4.50
C SER A 269 -2.15 10.76 -3.84
N PRO A 270 -1.04 10.89 -3.08
CA PRO A 270 -0.47 9.74 -2.37
C PRO A 270 -1.44 9.26 -1.28
N MET A 271 -1.80 7.98 -1.32
CA MET A 271 -2.74 7.37 -0.37
C MET A 271 -1.98 6.80 0.82
N PRO A 272 -2.47 6.98 2.06
CA PRO A 272 -1.72 6.58 3.28
C PRO A 272 -1.46 5.07 3.39
N LEU A 273 -2.25 4.24 2.69
CA LEU A 273 -2.09 2.79 2.65
C LEU A 273 -1.16 2.31 1.53
N LEU A 274 -0.81 3.18 0.58
CA LEU A 274 0.11 2.91 -0.52
C LEU A 274 1.49 3.49 -0.20
N THR A 275 2.55 2.85 -0.68
CA THR A 275 3.90 3.39 -0.54
C THR A 275 4.02 4.72 -1.28
N HIS A 276 4.60 5.72 -0.62
CA HIS A 276 5.00 6.99 -1.22
C HIS A 276 6.53 7.10 -1.12
N GLY A 277 7.22 7.09 -2.26
CA GLY A 277 8.66 6.94 -2.31
C GLY A 277 9.11 6.51 -3.70
N GLY A 278 10.39 6.33 -3.93
CA GLY A 278 10.89 5.91 -5.24
C GLY A 278 12.41 5.73 -5.28
N PRO A 279 12.93 4.89 -6.17
CA PRO A 279 14.36 4.62 -6.26
C PRO A 279 15.12 5.81 -6.87
N GLY A 280 16.45 5.73 -6.81
CA GLY A 280 17.34 6.64 -7.55
C GLY A 280 17.12 8.11 -7.20
N ARG A 281 16.78 8.93 -8.19
CA ARG A 281 16.61 10.38 -8.04
C ARG A 281 15.56 10.75 -6.99
N ALA A 282 14.46 9.99 -6.92
CA ALA A 282 13.38 10.21 -5.96
C ALA A 282 13.81 10.00 -4.48
N GLY A 283 15.02 9.47 -4.26
CA GLY A 283 15.72 9.47 -2.97
C GLY A 283 15.98 8.09 -2.37
N GLY A 284 15.30 7.06 -2.87
CA GLY A 284 15.43 5.67 -2.42
C GLY A 284 14.69 5.36 -1.13
N GLY A 285 14.02 6.35 -0.53
CA GLY A 285 13.20 6.21 0.66
C GLY A 285 11.78 5.70 0.37
N GLU A 286 11.10 5.28 1.43
CA GLU A 286 9.68 4.91 1.43
C GLU A 286 8.98 5.56 2.65
N GLU A 287 7.78 6.06 2.41
CA GLU A 287 6.87 6.63 3.39
C GLU A 287 5.47 6.04 3.21
N MET A 288 4.58 6.30 4.17
CA MET A 288 3.19 5.80 4.14
C MET A 288 3.15 4.25 4.08
N GLY A 289 2.46 3.64 3.10
CA GLY A 289 2.45 2.18 2.94
C GLY A 289 1.73 1.42 4.06
N GLY A 290 0.85 2.08 4.81
CA GLY A 290 0.13 1.53 5.96
C GLY A 290 1.10 1.11 7.08
N VAL A 291 1.06 -0.17 7.47
CA VAL A 291 1.95 -0.68 8.54
C VAL A 291 3.43 -0.66 8.15
N ARG A 292 3.77 -0.55 6.85
CA ARG A 292 5.17 -0.47 6.38
C ARG A 292 5.83 0.81 6.88
N GLY A 293 5.15 1.95 6.78
CA GLY A 293 5.63 3.24 7.26
C GLY A 293 5.94 3.24 8.76
N ILE A 294 5.11 2.55 9.55
CA ILE A 294 5.33 2.41 10.99
C ILE A 294 6.59 1.60 11.30
N LYS A 295 6.89 0.57 10.49
CA LYS A 295 8.05 -0.30 10.70
C LYS A 295 9.39 0.42 10.56
N HIS A 296 9.45 1.59 9.92
CA HIS A 296 10.66 2.42 9.91
C HIS A 296 11.00 2.99 11.29
N TYR A 297 10.00 3.15 12.16
CA TYR A 297 10.13 3.68 13.52
C TYR A 297 10.29 2.60 14.59
N LEU A 298 10.52 1.34 14.19
CA LEU A 298 10.67 0.20 15.09
C LEU A 298 11.99 -0.52 14.83
N GLN A 299 12.61 -1.04 15.90
CA GLN A 299 13.74 -1.96 15.77
C GLN A 299 13.22 -3.39 15.62
N ARG A 300 13.52 -4.05 14.50
CA ARG A 300 13.23 -5.47 14.32
C ARG A 300 14.29 -6.32 15.01
N THR A 301 13.84 -7.27 15.84
CA THR A 301 14.73 -8.17 16.59
C THR A 301 14.27 -9.61 16.40
N ALA A 302 15.18 -10.48 15.95
CA ALA A 302 14.93 -11.92 15.93
C ALA A 302 15.19 -12.49 17.34
N ILE A 303 14.15 -12.97 18.00
CA ILE A 303 14.23 -13.57 19.34
C ILE A 303 14.15 -15.08 19.19
N GLN A 304 15.16 -15.78 19.70
CA GLN A 304 15.24 -17.25 19.71
C GLN A 304 15.06 -17.78 21.13
N GLY A 305 14.43 -18.95 21.26
CA GLY A 305 14.18 -19.58 22.54
C GLY A 305 13.15 -20.69 22.43
N HIS A 306 12.92 -21.38 23.54
CA HIS A 306 11.85 -22.37 23.62
C HIS A 306 10.48 -21.70 23.36
N PRO A 307 9.53 -22.36 22.66
CA PRO A 307 8.20 -21.79 22.39
C PRO A 307 7.48 -21.21 23.61
N THR A 308 7.60 -21.86 24.78
CA THR A 308 7.07 -21.33 26.06
C THR A 308 7.67 -19.97 26.42
N THR A 309 8.99 -19.83 26.30
CA THR A 309 9.69 -18.57 26.58
C THR A 309 9.28 -17.48 25.60
N ILE A 310 9.22 -17.82 24.31
CA ILE A 310 8.80 -16.87 23.27
C ILE A 310 7.34 -16.45 23.48
N THR A 311 6.46 -17.36 23.90
CA THR A 311 5.07 -17.05 24.26
C THR A 311 5.00 -16.03 25.38
N ALA A 312 5.76 -16.24 26.45
CA ALA A 312 5.79 -15.33 27.60
C ALA A 312 6.31 -13.93 27.24
N LEU A 313 7.29 -13.84 26.34
CA LEU A 313 7.89 -12.58 25.87
C LEU A 313 6.99 -11.83 24.89
N THR A 314 6.43 -12.52 23.90
CA THR A 314 5.64 -11.92 22.82
C THR A 314 4.17 -11.71 23.16
N LYS A 315 3.69 -12.35 24.24
CA LYS A 315 2.26 -12.44 24.59
C LYS A 315 1.41 -13.02 23.46
N GLN A 316 2.02 -13.92 22.67
CA GLN A 316 1.37 -14.68 21.61
C GLN A 316 1.80 -16.14 21.71
N TYR A 317 0.85 -17.07 21.78
CA TYR A 317 1.13 -18.49 21.90
C TYR A 317 1.92 -19.01 20.69
N GLN A 318 3.02 -19.69 20.99
CA GLN A 318 3.83 -20.42 20.03
C GLN A 318 3.53 -21.91 20.13
N VAL A 319 3.33 -22.56 18.98
CA VAL A 319 3.10 -24.02 18.92
C VAL A 319 4.25 -24.77 19.59
N GLY A 320 3.93 -25.76 20.42
CA GLY A 320 4.90 -26.46 21.28
C GLY A 320 5.23 -25.74 22.59
N GLY A 321 4.61 -24.58 22.85
CA GLY A 321 4.68 -23.90 24.14
C GLY A 321 3.84 -24.60 25.20
N ALA A 322 4.18 -24.37 26.47
CA ALA A 322 3.43 -24.89 27.61
C ALA A 322 1.95 -24.47 27.52
N GLN A 323 1.05 -25.42 27.80
CA GLN A 323 -0.39 -25.24 27.76
C GLN A 323 -0.91 -25.17 29.20
N ASN A 324 -1.74 -24.17 29.50
CA ASN A 324 -2.43 -24.08 30.77
C ASN A 324 -3.82 -24.72 30.65
N THR A 325 -4.01 -25.89 31.22
CA THR A 325 -5.30 -26.61 31.19
C THR A 325 -6.09 -26.46 32.49
N GLU A 326 -5.67 -25.56 33.39
CA GLU A 326 -6.34 -25.34 34.67
C GLU A 326 -7.51 -24.36 34.56
N GLY A 327 -8.52 -24.57 35.42
CA GLY A 327 -9.67 -23.68 35.53
C GLY A 327 -10.83 -24.02 34.59
N PRO A 328 -11.82 -23.12 34.46
CA PRO A 328 -12.99 -23.36 33.63
C PRO A 328 -12.66 -23.25 32.14
N HIS A 329 -13.52 -23.84 31.31
CA HIS A 329 -13.46 -23.75 29.86
C HIS A 329 -13.25 -22.29 29.39
N VAL A 330 -12.37 -22.06 28.42
CA VAL A 330 -11.98 -20.69 28.00
C VAL A 330 -13.17 -19.83 27.50
N PHE A 331 -14.21 -20.45 26.95
CA PHE A 331 -15.45 -19.75 26.56
C PHE A 331 -16.34 -19.30 27.73
N ARG A 332 -16.01 -19.68 28.97
CA ARG A 332 -16.63 -19.19 30.21
C ARG A 332 -15.92 -18.00 30.81
N LYS A 333 -14.72 -17.67 30.32
CA LYS A 333 -13.88 -16.57 30.81
C LYS A 333 -14.17 -15.30 30.02
N HIS A 334 -14.20 -14.16 30.70
CA HIS A 334 -14.22 -12.84 30.05
C HIS A 334 -12.85 -12.53 29.43
N PHE A 335 -12.80 -11.48 28.61
CA PHE A 335 -11.58 -11.11 27.89
C PHE A 335 -10.37 -10.96 28.82
N GLU A 336 -10.48 -10.30 29.97
CA GLU A 336 -9.38 -10.08 30.91
C GLU A 336 -8.92 -11.38 31.60
N GLU A 337 -9.84 -12.33 31.82
CA GLU A 337 -9.59 -13.58 32.54
C GLU A 337 -8.91 -14.65 31.68
N ILE A 338 -8.96 -14.50 30.34
CA ILE A 338 -8.27 -15.41 29.42
C ILE A 338 -6.79 -15.08 29.40
N GLU A 339 -5.95 -16.05 29.73
CA GLU A 339 -4.50 -15.94 29.59
C GLU A 339 -4.03 -16.59 28.29
N ILE A 340 -2.96 -16.05 27.69
CA ILE A 340 -2.37 -16.64 26.49
C ILE A 340 -1.73 -17.98 26.86
N GLY A 341 -2.12 -19.05 26.16
CA GLY A 341 -1.75 -20.42 26.49
C GLY A 341 -2.82 -21.20 27.25
N ASP A 342 -3.89 -20.55 27.73
CA ASP A 342 -5.07 -21.25 28.25
C ASP A 342 -5.61 -22.21 27.19
N THR A 343 -5.75 -23.48 27.54
CA THR A 343 -6.01 -24.57 26.59
C THR A 343 -7.11 -25.47 27.11
N VAL A 344 -8.12 -25.71 26.27
CA VAL A 344 -9.08 -26.78 26.46
C VAL A 344 -8.62 -27.98 25.66
N ILE A 345 -8.43 -29.12 26.33
CA ILE A 345 -8.25 -30.42 25.69
C ILE A 345 -9.62 -31.09 25.68
N THR A 346 -10.18 -31.35 24.49
CA THR A 346 -11.52 -31.91 24.36
C THR A 346 -11.53 -33.42 24.53
N ASP A 347 -12.72 -33.99 24.70
CA ASP A 347 -12.95 -35.41 24.41
C ASP A 347 -12.64 -35.73 22.95
N THR A 348 -12.41 -37.00 22.65
CA THR A 348 -12.14 -37.48 21.29
C THR A 348 -13.40 -37.95 20.58
N HIS A 349 -13.37 -37.96 19.26
CA HIS A 349 -14.43 -38.46 18.40
C HIS A 349 -13.89 -39.49 17.40
N LEU A 350 -14.52 -40.67 17.35
CA LEU A 350 -14.23 -41.70 16.35
C LEU A 350 -14.84 -41.29 15.00
N VAL A 351 -14.00 -41.12 13.99
CA VAL A 351 -14.46 -40.84 12.63
C VAL A 351 -14.91 -42.14 11.97
N THR A 352 -16.15 -42.20 11.53
CA THR A 352 -16.72 -43.39 10.87
C THR A 352 -17.08 -43.10 9.41
N LEU A 353 -17.26 -44.16 8.62
CA LEU A 353 -17.72 -44.03 7.25
C LEU A 353 -19.13 -43.39 7.18
N ASP A 354 -19.99 -43.66 8.16
CA ASP A 354 -21.30 -43.02 8.26
C ASP A 354 -21.17 -41.51 8.43
N ASN A 355 -20.21 -41.03 9.24
CA ASN A 355 -19.97 -39.59 9.34
C ASN A 355 -19.58 -38.96 8.00
N ILE A 356 -18.76 -39.65 7.21
CA ILE A 356 -18.33 -39.19 5.89
C ILE A 356 -19.54 -39.12 4.94
N ASN A 357 -20.35 -40.17 4.90
CA ASN A 357 -21.55 -40.23 4.06
C ASN A 357 -22.58 -39.17 4.47
N GLU A 358 -22.89 -39.05 5.77
CA GLU A 358 -23.85 -38.07 6.30
C GLU A 358 -23.39 -36.63 6.01
N PHE A 359 -22.10 -36.34 6.18
CA PHE A 359 -21.58 -35.03 5.88
C PHE A 359 -21.58 -34.73 4.37
N ALA A 360 -21.30 -35.73 3.52
CA ALA A 360 -21.40 -35.58 2.06
C ALA A 360 -22.84 -35.28 1.61
N GLU A 361 -23.83 -35.95 2.20
CA GLU A 361 -25.24 -35.67 1.91
C GLU A 361 -25.68 -34.30 2.45
N LEU A 362 -25.24 -33.92 3.66
CA LEU A 362 -25.58 -32.64 4.27
C LEU A 362 -24.94 -31.46 3.52
N SER A 363 -23.66 -31.55 3.20
CA SER A 363 -22.88 -30.46 2.58
C SER A 363 -23.02 -30.43 1.06
N GLY A 364 -23.40 -31.55 0.44
CA GLY A 364 -23.37 -31.74 -1.00
C GLY A 364 -21.97 -32.07 -1.55
N ASP A 365 -20.93 -32.10 -0.70
CA ASP A 365 -19.57 -32.46 -1.11
C ASP A 365 -19.44 -33.98 -1.28
N LYS A 366 -19.66 -34.45 -2.50
CA LYS A 366 -19.51 -35.85 -2.90
C LYS A 366 -18.19 -36.12 -3.62
N PHE A 367 -17.13 -35.37 -3.29
CA PHE A 367 -15.81 -35.57 -3.88
C PHE A 367 -15.34 -37.02 -3.77
N TYR A 368 -14.71 -37.53 -4.84
CA TYR A 368 -14.44 -38.96 -4.99
C TYR A 368 -13.60 -39.54 -3.84
N ALA A 369 -12.67 -38.76 -3.29
CA ALA A 369 -11.80 -39.19 -2.19
C ALA A 369 -12.58 -39.52 -0.89
N HIS A 370 -13.80 -39.02 -0.77
CA HIS A 370 -14.69 -39.29 0.36
C HIS A 370 -15.72 -40.38 0.05
N MET A 371 -16.09 -40.53 -1.23
CA MET A 371 -17.30 -41.29 -1.61
C MET A 371 -17.04 -42.54 -2.45
N ASP A 372 -15.94 -42.60 -3.20
CA ASP A 372 -15.66 -43.70 -4.12
C ASP A 372 -14.29 -44.34 -3.83
N GLU A 373 -14.33 -45.51 -3.21
CA GLU A 373 -13.14 -46.32 -2.92
C GLU A 373 -12.42 -46.84 -4.16
N ASN A 374 -13.09 -46.88 -5.32
CA ASN A 374 -12.50 -47.35 -6.58
C ASN A 374 -11.77 -46.25 -7.36
N SER A 375 -11.91 -44.99 -6.96
CA SER A 375 -11.34 -43.82 -7.64
C SER A 375 -10.13 -43.22 -6.92
N LEU A 376 -9.40 -44.04 -6.14
CA LEU A 376 -8.25 -43.59 -5.35
C LEU A 376 -6.90 -43.88 -6.02
N ASP A 377 -6.88 -44.62 -7.14
CA ASP A 377 -5.66 -44.90 -7.89
C ASP A 377 -5.01 -43.60 -8.40
N GLY A 378 -3.68 -43.50 -8.26
CA GLY A 378 -2.91 -42.29 -8.57
C GLY A 378 -3.06 -41.15 -7.56
N THR A 379 -3.74 -41.36 -6.43
CA THR A 379 -3.84 -40.39 -5.32
C THR A 379 -2.92 -40.75 -4.16
N ILE A 380 -2.83 -39.87 -3.16
CA ILE A 380 -2.10 -40.12 -1.91
C ILE A 380 -2.92 -40.94 -0.89
N PHE A 381 -4.18 -41.21 -1.17
CA PHE A 381 -5.10 -41.84 -0.22
C PHE A 381 -5.15 -43.34 -0.43
N THR A 382 -5.10 -44.09 0.67
CA THR A 382 -5.15 -45.56 0.64
C THR A 382 -6.58 -46.11 0.73
N GLU A 383 -7.51 -45.31 1.24
CA GLU A 383 -8.94 -45.58 1.33
C GLU A 383 -9.72 -44.25 1.38
N ARG A 384 -11.05 -44.31 1.47
CA ARG A 384 -11.87 -43.10 1.60
C ARG A 384 -11.48 -42.33 2.85
N VAL A 385 -11.25 -41.03 2.70
CA VAL A 385 -10.89 -40.13 3.81
C VAL A 385 -12.08 -39.29 4.23
N ALA A 386 -12.08 -38.79 5.46
CA ALA A 386 -13.05 -37.82 5.91
C ALA A 386 -12.84 -36.44 5.26
N HIS A 387 -13.94 -35.71 5.05
CA HIS A 387 -13.89 -34.33 4.58
C HIS A 387 -13.13 -33.45 5.55
N GLY A 388 -12.20 -32.62 5.07
CA GLY A 388 -11.55 -31.63 5.92
C GLY A 388 -12.57 -30.72 6.63
N TYR A 389 -13.63 -30.31 5.92
CA TYR A 389 -14.70 -29.50 6.51
C TYR A 389 -15.52 -30.27 7.55
N PHE A 390 -15.70 -31.58 7.41
CA PHE A 390 -16.28 -32.40 8.48
C PHE A 390 -15.40 -32.35 9.73
N ILE A 391 -14.08 -32.54 9.58
CA ILE A 391 -13.12 -32.47 10.70
C ILE A 391 -13.19 -31.10 11.39
N MET A 392 -13.23 -30.01 10.62
CA MET A 392 -13.35 -28.65 11.17
C MET A 392 -14.68 -28.42 11.89
N SER A 393 -15.81 -28.82 11.28
CA SER A 393 -17.14 -28.72 11.89
C SER A 393 -17.24 -29.55 13.16
N LYS A 394 -16.66 -30.76 13.14
CA LYS A 394 -16.67 -31.64 14.30
C LYS A 394 -15.76 -31.13 15.40
N ALA A 395 -14.59 -30.58 15.07
CA ALA A 395 -13.72 -29.90 16.02
C ALA A 395 -14.46 -28.76 16.74
N ALA A 396 -15.18 -27.91 16.00
CA ALA A 396 -16.03 -26.88 16.61
C ALA A 396 -17.09 -27.48 17.55
N GLY A 397 -17.74 -28.58 17.15
CA GLY A 397 -18.65 -29.31 18.04
C GLY A 397 -18.01 -29.86 19.32
N LEU A 398 -16.68 -30.05 19.35
CA LEU A 398 -15.94 -30.54 20.51
C LEU A 398 -15.48 -29.40 21.44
N PHE A 399 -14.98 -28.29 20.89
CA PHE A 399 -14.42 -27.20 21.70
C PHE A 399 -15.40 -26.05 22.01
N VAL A 400 -16.53 -25.94 21.30
CA VAL A 400 -17.49 -24.87 21.56
C VAL A 400 -18.35 -25.25 22.77
N ASP A 401 -18.28 -24.42 23.80
CA ASP A 401 -19.15 -24.54 24.97
C ASP A 401 -20.57 -24.02 24.65
N PRO A 402 -21.63 -24.85 24.75
CA PRO A 402 -22.96 -24.49 24.24
C PRO A 402 -23.74 -23.50 25.12
N ALA A 403 -23.45 -23.41 26.43
CA ALA A 403 -24.26 -22.54 27.29
C ALA A 403 -23.77 -21.09 27.26
N LYS A 404 -24.70 -20.15 27.38
CA LYS A 404 -24.42 -18.70 27.31
C LYS A 404 -23.27 -18.30 28.24
N GLY A 405 -22.31 -17.56 27.69
CA GLY A 405 -21.11 -17.10 28.38
C GLY A 405 -20.61 -15.75 27.84
N PRO A 406 -19.37 -15.37 28.16
CA PRO A 406 -18.76 -14.12 27.69
C PRO A 406 -18.44 -14.09 26.18
N VAL A 407 -18.37 -15.24 25.52
CA VAL A 407 -18.23 -15.31 24.06
C VAL A 407 -19.48 -14.73 23.39
N LEU A 408 -19.28 -13.72 22.55
CA LEU A 408 -20.34 -13.03 21.82
C LEU A 408 -20.54 -13.64 20.44
N LEU A 409 -19.44 -13.90 19.74
CA LEU A 409 -19.48 -14.32 18.35
C LEU A 409 -18.17 -14.99 17.94
N ASN A 410 -18.24 -16.15 17.31
CA ASN A 410 -17.14 -16.70 16.54
C ASN A 410 -17.38 -16.35 15.06
N TYR A 411 -16.62 -15.41 14.50
CA TYR A 411 -16.96 -14.77 13.21
C TYR A 411 -15.95 -15.00 12.10
N GLY A 412 -14.78 -15.58 12.41
CA GLY A 412 -13.69 -15.63 11.45
C GLY A 412 -12.76 -16.81 11.65
N ILE A 413 -12.15 -17.22 10.54
CA ILE A 413 -11.07 -18.20 10.47
C ILE A 413 -9.98 -17.55 9.62
N ASP A 414 -8.79 -17.33 10.20
CA ASP A 414 -7.68 -16.66 9.49
C ASP A 414 -6.91 -17.67 8.62
N GLU A 415 -6.40 -18.72 9.26
CA GLU A 415 -5.59 -19.77 8.63
C GLU A 415 -6.21 -21.11 8.96
N CYS A 416 -6.36 -22.00 7.98
CA CYS A 416 -6.77 -23.39 8.16
C CYS A 416 -5.98 -24.30 7.22
N ARG A 417 -5.39 -25.37 7.75
CA ARG A 417 -4.62 -26.36 6.99
C ARG A 417 -4.93 -27.75 7.50
N PHE A 418 -5.12 -28.69 6.58
CA PHE A 418 -5.22 -30.12 6.84
C PHE A 418 -3.86 -30.75 6.54
N THR A 419 -3.18 -31.23 7.57
CA THR A 419 -1.79 -31.68 7.50
C THR A 419 -1.66 -33.18 7.27
N LYS A 420 -2.66 -33.96 7.71
CA LYS A 420 -2.72 -35.42 7.57
C LYS A 420 -4.16 -35.85 7.25
N PRO A 421 -4.38 -36.78 6.32
CA PRO A 421 -5.71 -37.34 6.08
C PRO A 421 -6.23 -38.05 7.32
N VAL A 422 -7.54 -37.96 7.55
CA VAL A 422 -8.22 -38.69 8.62
C VAL A 422 -9.06 -39.78 7.99
N TYR A 423 -8.74 -41.03 8.30
CA TYR A 423 -9.40 -42.21 7.77
C TYR A 423 -10.51 -42.71 8.73
N PRO A 424 -11.53 -43.42 8.22
CA PRO A 424 -12.46 -44.16 9.05
C PRO A 424 -11.74 -45.05 10.07
N GLY A 425 -12.17 -45.02 11.33
CA GLY A 425 -11.53 -45.75 12.42
C GLY A 425 -10.52 -44.92 13.21
N MET A 426 -10.03 -43.80 12.68
CA MET A 426 -9.20 -42.86 13.45
C MET A 426 -10.05 -42.06 14.45
N THR A 427 -9.45 -41.71 15.59
CA THR A 427 -10.06 -40.75 16.52
C THR A 427 -9.41 -39.38 16.40
N ILE A 428 -10.21 -38.33 16.54
CA ILE A 428 -9.71 -36.95 16.59
C ILE A 428 -10.05 -36.29 17.93
N GLY A 429 -9.14 -35.49 18.47
CA GLY A 429 -9.37 -34.58 19.60
C GLY A 429 -8.92 -33.16 19.26
N VAL A 430 -9.20 -32.19 20.11
CA VAL A 430 -8.81 -30.80 19.88
C VAL A 430 -8.06 -30.24 21.09
N ARG A 431 -6.90 -29.61 20.82
CA ARG A 431 -6.25 -28.66 21.72
C ARG A 431 -6.66 -27.26 21.29
N PHE A 432 -7.52 -26.65 22.08
CA PHE A 432 -8.11 -25.34 21.80
C PHE A 432 -7.46 -24.27 22.69
N THR A 433 -6.48 -23.56 22.15
CA THR A 433 -5.56 -22.70 22.91
C THR A 433 -5.78 -21.22 22.61
N ALA A 434 -5.87 -20.38 23.64
CA ALA A 434 -5.86 -18.92 23.51
C ALA A 434 -4.51 -18.46 22.95
N LYS A 435 -4.50 -17.99 21.68
CA LYS A 435 -3.28 -17.68 20.92
C LYS A 435 -2.86 -16.22 21.03
N GLU A 436 -3.81 -15.31 20.88
CA GLU A 436 -3.54 -13.87 20.89
C GLU A 436 -4.78 -13.12 21.38
N LYS A 437 -4.59 -11.97 22.03
CA LYS A 437 -5.66 -11.10 22.49
C LYS A 437 -5.49 -9.71 21.89
N ILE A 438 -6.54 -9.22 21.26
CA ILE A 438 -6.61 -7.88 20.67
C ILE A 438 -7.74 -7.14 21.37
N SER A 439 -7.36 -6.19 22.24
CA SER A 439 -8.32 -5.30 22.89
C SER A 439 -8.93 -4.36 21.85
N GLN A 440 -10.26 -4.18 21.88
CA GLN A 440 -10.93 -3.15 21.07
C GLN A 440 -11.32 -1.98 21.94
N GLU A 441 -11.14 -0.77 21.42
CA GLU A 441 -11.79 0.42 21.98
C GLU A 441 -13.29 0.33 21.72
N LYS A 442 -14.08 0.66 22.73
CA LYS A 442 -15.54 0.72 22.62
C LYS A 442 -15.91 1.94 21.78
N ARG A 443 -16.57 1.72 20.65
CA ARG A 443 -17.11 2.79 19.82
C ARG A 443 -18.43 3.30 20.38
N GLU A 444 -18.85 4.51 19.99
CA GLU A 444 -20.11 5.10 20.47
C GLU A 444 -21.35 4.25 20.14
N ASP A 445 -21.29 3.49 19.05
CA ASP A 445 -22.34 2.57 18.57
C ASP A 445 -22.21 1.14 19.12
N ASP A 446 -21.16 0.84 19.90
CA ASP A 446 -20.99 -0.49 20.49
C ASP A 446 -21.89 -0.67 21.72
N GLU A 447 -22.75 -1.69 21.68
CA GLU A 447 -23.60 -2.08 22.81
C GLU A 447 -22.81 -2.59 24.02
N PHE A 448 -21.63 -3.19 23.78
CA PHE A 448 -20.80 -3.80 24.82
C PHE A 448 -19.31 -3.54 24.59
N SER A 449 -18.57 -3.41 25.70
CA SER A 449 -17.12 -3.44 25.69
C SER A 449 -16.63 -4.86 25.41
N LYS A 450 -15.74 -5.01 24.42
CA LYS A 450 -15.32 -6.31 23.86
C LYS A 450 -13.86 -6.31 23.42
N GLY A 451 -13.33 -7.50 23.21
CA GLY A 451 -12.05 -7.74 22.56
C GLY A 451 -12.14 -8.96 21.63
N ILE A 452 -11.13 -9.12 20.78
CA ILE A 452 -10.99 -10.31 19.95
C ILE A 452 -9.94 -11.22 20.59
N VAL A 453 -10.30 -12.46 20.83
CA VAL A 453 -9.36 -13.51 21.20
C VAL A 453 -9.20 -14.41 19.98
N LYS A 454 -7.95 -14.52 19.50
CA LYS A 454 -7.60 -15.52 18.51
C LYS A 454 -7.31 -16.82 19.23
N PHE A 455 -7.95 -17.91 18.81
CA PHE A 455 -7.68 -19.24 19.34
C PHE A 455 -7.04 -20.12 18.28
N LEU A 456 -5.99 -20.85 18.68
CA LEU A 456 -5.42 -21.93 17.91
C LEU A 456 -6.28 -23.19 18.13
N VAL A 457 -6.77 -23.75 17.04
CA VAL A 457 -7.45 -25.04 16.99
C VAL A 457 -6.43 -26.03 16.44
N ASP A 458 -5.88 -26.88 17.30
CA ASP A 458 -5.00 -27.99 16.93
C ASP A 458 -5.76 -29.30 17.08
N VAL A 459 -6.23 -29.84 15.96
CA VAL A 459 -6.89 -31.16 15.92
C VAL A 459 -5.81 -32.20 15.79
N TYR A 460 -5.83 -33.18 16.69
CA TYR A 460 -4.85 -34.25 16.76
C TYR A 460 -5.50 -35.63 16.67
N ASP A 461 -4.74 -36.63 16.21
CA ASP A 461 -5.17 -38.02 16.11
C ASP A 461 -4.85 -38.85 17.37
N ASP A 462 -5.07 -40.17 17.32
CA ASP A 462 -4.78 -41.11 18.40
C ASP A 462 -3.29 -41.23 18.77
N GLU A 463 -2.39 -40.88 17.85
CA GLU A 463 -0.94 -40.81 18.09
C GLU A 463 -0.51 -39.44 18.65
N GLY A 464 -1.45 -38.50 18.75
CA GLY A 464 -1.22 -37.14 19.20
C GLY A 464 -0.67 -36.22 18.11
N GLU A 465 -0.59 -36.69 16.86
CA GLU A 465 -0.11 -35.93 15.71
C GLU A 465 -1.19 -34.97 15.20
N THR A 466 -0.76 -33.76 14.81
CA THR A 466 -1.67 -32.75 14.27
C THR A 466 -2.20 -33.14 12.89
N VAL A 467 -3.52 -33.23 12.77
CA VAL A 467 -4.23 -33.48 11.50
C VAL A 467 -4.85 -32.21 10.89
N MET A 468 -5.15 -31.21 11.73
CA MET A 468 -5.64 -29.91 11.28
C MET A 468 -5.17 -28.80 12.22
N LEU A 469 -4.67 -27.70 11.66
CA LEU A 469 -4.46 -26.44 12.38
C LEU A 469 -5.40 -25.38 11.84
N ALA A 470 -6.02 -24.63 12.73
CA ALA A 470 -6.70 -23.39 12.38
C ALA A 470 -6.51 -22.28 13.41
N THR A 471 -6.66 -21.01 13.00
CA THR A 471 -6.82 -19.89 13.93
C THR A 471 -8.22 -19.31 13.78
N ILE A 472 -9.02 -19.35 14.85
CA ILE A 472 -10.37 -18.78 14.87
C ILE A 472 -10.38 -17.42 15.58
N LEU A 473 -11.27 -16.54 15.13
CA LEU A 473 -11.46 -15.19 15.66
C LEU A 473 -12.76 -15.13 16.45
N THR A 474 -12.61 -15.01 17.77
CA THR A 474 -13.73 -15.00 18.69
C THR A 474 -13.83 -13.65 19.39
N MET A 475 -14.99 -13.00 19.24
CA MET A 475 -15.34 -11.80 19.98
C MET A 475 -15.78 -12.19 21.39
N VAL A 476 -15.09 -11.64 22.39
CA VAL A 476 -15.31 -11.94 23.81
C VAL A 476 -15.60 -10.65 24.57
N ARG A 477 -16.63 -10.69 25.41
CA ARG A 477 -17.01 -9.57 26.27
C ARG A 477 -15.94 -9.31 27.33
N LYS A 478 -15.66 -8.03 27.59
CA LYS A 478 -14.79 -7.58 28.68
C LYS A 478 -15.51 -7.59 30.03
N LEU A 479 -14.79 -7.70 31.13
CA LEU A 479 -15.37 -7.50 32.47
C LEU A 479 -15.81 -6.04 32.65
N ASP A 480 -14.95 -5.11 32.27
CA ASP A 480 -15.24 -3.68 32.32
C ASP A 480 -16.10 -3.28 31.12
N GLN A 481 -17.32 -2.84 31.41
CA GLN A 481 -18.30 -2.39 30.42
C GLN A 481 -18.41 -0.86 30.34
N SER A 482 -17.60 -0.12 31.10
CA SER A 482 -17.58 1.34 31.04
C SER A 482 -17.29 1.86 29.63
#